data_AF-A0A7X7WP94-F1
#
_entry.id   AF-A0A7X7WP94-F1
#
_cell.length_a   1.000
_cell.length_b   1.000
_cell.length_c   1.000
_cell.angle_alpha   90.00
_cell.angle_beta   90.00
_cell.angle_gamma   90.00
#
_symmetry.space_group_name_H-M   'P 1'
#
loop_
_entity.id
_entity.type
_entity.pdbx_description
1 polymer ?
#
loop_
_entity_poly.entity_id
_entity_poly.type
_entity_poly.pdbx_seq_one_letter_code
_entity_poly.pdbx_strand_id
1 'polypeptide(L)' 'MHQIKNSYKYKTISLVFPHQLFEQNPCLARERPIWLIEEFLFFKQCKFHQQKIAFHRVTMKFYEK' A
#
# COMPACT_ATOMS: atom_id res chain seq x y z
N MET A 1 -34.26 4.87 12.49
CA MET A 1 -32.86 4.47 12.29
C MET A 1 -32.31 5.23 11.10
N HIS A 2 -31.60 6.34 11.36
CA HIS A 2 -31.01 7.17 10.31
C HIS A 2 -29.72 6.49 9.81
N GLN A 3 -29.72 5.97 8.59
CA GLN A 3 -28.49 5.49 7.96
C GLN A 3 -27.60 6.70 7.71
N ILE A 4 -26.47 6.76 8.40
CA ILE A 4 -25.41 7.72 8.15
C ILE A 4 -24.87 7.41 6.74
N LYS A 5 -25.29 8.20 5.75
CA LYS A 5 -24.65 8.21 4.42
C LYS A 5 -23.26 8.81 4.60
N ASN A 6 -22.27 7.98 4.90
CA ASN A 6 -20.88 8.37 4.74
C ASN A 6 -20.61 8.50 3.24
N SER A 7 -20.72 9.72 2.71
CA SER A 7 -20.42 10.01 1.30
C SER A 7 -18.92 10.16 1.12
N TYR A 8 -18.20 9.03 1.09
CA TYR A 8 -16.78 9.04 0.77
C TYR A 8 -16.55 9.55 -0.65
N LYS A 9 -15.52 10.40 -0.83
CA LYS A 9 -15.13 11.00 -2.13
C LYS A 9 -14.85 9.94 -3.22
N TYR A 10 -14.44 8.74 -2.82
CA TYR A 10 -14.07 7.65 -3.73
C TYR A 10 -14.96 6.42 -3.49
N LYS A 11 -15.39 5.79 -4.58
CA LYS A 11 -16.16 4.53 -4.54
C LYS A 11 -15.27 3.30 -4.31
N THR A 12 -13.99 3.40 -4.64
CA THR A 12 -13.01 2.31 -4.56
C THR A 12 -11.65 2.84 -4.14
N ILE A 13 -10.80 1.94 -3.62
CA ILE A 13 -9.44 2.21 -3.17
C ILE A 13 -8.51 1.07 -3.58
N SER A 14 -7.27 1.38 -3.94
CA SER A 14 -6.22 0.38 -4.15
C SER A 14 -5.45 0.17 -2.85
N LEU A 15 -5.32 -1.08 -2.41
CA LEU A 15 -4.37 -1.47 -1.37
C LEU A 15 -3.16 -2.10 -2.07
N VAL A 16 -1.97 -1.59 -1.82
CA VAL A 16 -0.75 -2.03 -2.51
C VAL A 16 0.34 -2.38 -1.50
N PHE A 17 0.85 -3.61 -1.62
CA PHE A 17 1.93 -4.12 -0.78
C PHE A 17 3.31 -3.88 -1.42
N PRO A 18 4.41 -3.92 -0.64
CA PRO A 18 5.75 -3.60 -1.15
C PRO A 18 6.18 -4.46 -2.35
N HIS A 19 5.76 -5.73 -2.40
CA HIS A 19 6.11 -6.65 -3.48
C HIS A 19 5.33 -6.39 -4.78
N GLN A 20 4.27 -5.57 -4.73
CA GLN A 20 3.45 -5.20 -5.88
C GLN A 20 3.92 -3.88 -6.51
N LEU A 21 4.97 -3.25 -5.99
CA LEU A 21 5.50 -1.99 -6.54
C LEU A 21 6.43 -2.27 -7.72
N PHE A 22 5.84 -2.34 -8.91
CA PHE A 22 6.52 -2.43 -10.19
C PHE A 22 5.84 -1.52 -11.22
N GLU A 23 6.57 -1.16 -12.28
CA GLU A 23 6.19 -0.11 -13.22
C GLU A 23 4.80 -0.31 -13.87
N GLN A 24 4.47 -1.55 -14.24
CA GLN A 24 3.24 -1.90 -14.95
C GLN A 24 2.18 -2.49 -14.00
N ASN A 25 1.95 -1.88 -12.84
CA ASN A 25 0.92 -2.34 -11.91
C ASN A 25 -0.42 -1.59 -12.12
N PRO A 26 -1.53 -2.28 -12.49
CA PRO A 26 -2.84 -1.65 -12.67
C PRO A 26 -3.43 -1.05 -11.38
N CYS A 27 -2.98 -1.49 -10.20
CA CYS A 27 -3.39 -0.92 -8.92
C CYS A 27 -2.80 0.47 -8.67
N LEU A 28 -1.78 0.88 -9.43
CA LEU A 28 -1.16 2.21 -9.36
C LEU A 28 -1.81 3.24 -10.30
N ALA A 29 -2.92 2.87 -10.96
CA ALA A 29 -3.70 3.80 -11.78
C ALA A 29 -4.27 4.95 -10.93
N ARG A 30 -4.18 6.19 -11.43
CA ARG A 30 -4.54 7.43 -10.70
C ARG A 30 -6.04 7.66 -10.50
N GLU A 31 -6.88 6.73 -10.94
CA GLU A 31 -8.35 6.85 -10.89
C GLU A 31 -8.92 6.76 -9.48
N ARG A 32 -8.16 6.19 -8.54
CA ARG A 32 -8.57 5.96 -7.16
C ARG A 32 -7.41 6.19 -6.20
N PRO A 33 -7.68 6.49 -4.92
CA PRO A 33 -6.64 6.58 -3.90
C PRO A 33 -5.90 5.25 -3.81
N ILE A 34 -4.61 5.35 -3.45
CA ILE A 34 -3.73 4.21 -3.24
C ILE A 34 -3.24 4.28 -1.81
N TRP A 35 -3.40 3.18 -1.07
CA TRP A 35 -2.83 3.00 0.25
C TRP A 35 -1.71 1.97 0.17
N LEU A 36 -0.50 2.42 0.51
CA LEU A 36 0.65 1.54 0.67
C LEU A 36 0.58 0.90 2.05
N ILE A 37 0.61 -0.43 2.09
CA ILE A 37 0.50 -1.19 3.35
C ILE A 37 1.85 -1.76 3.72
N GLU A 38 2.35 -1.40 4.91
CA GLU A 38 3.49 -2.09 5.51
C GLU A 38 3.05 -3.44 6.09
N GLU A 39 3.65 -4.54 5.62
CA GLU A 39 3.33 -5.88 6.11
C GLU A 39 4.00 -6.14 7.47
N PHE A 40 3.21 -6.20 8.54
CA PHE A 40 3.70 -6.44 9.91
C PHE A 40 4.50 -7.73 10.06
N LEU A 41 4.16 -8.76 9.27
CA LEU A 41 4.80 -10.08 9.28
C LEU A 41 6.31 -10.00 9.00
N PHE A 42 6.72 -9.11 8.09
CA PHE A 42 8.12 -8.93 7.72
C PHE A 42 9.00 -8.39 8.84
N PHE A 43 8.41 -7.76 9.86
CA PHE A 43 9.13 -7.16 10.97
C PHE A 43 9.10 -7.99 12.26
N LYS A 44 8.15 -8.91 12.40
CA LYS A 44 7.89 -9.58 13.69
C LYS A 44 7.86 -11.10 13.62
N GLN A 45 7.46 -11.70 12.51
CA GLN A 45 7.27 -13.15 12.42
C GLN A 45 8.39 -13.86 11.64
N CYS A 46 9.14 -13.13 10.83
CA CYS A 46 10.22 -13.69 10.04
C CYS A 46 11.51 -12.88 10.22
N LYS A 47 12.65 -13.57 10.39
CA LYS A 47 13.98 -12.94 10.46
C LYS A 47 14.47 -12.55 9.07
N PHE A 48 13.85 -11.53 8.46
CA PHE A 48 14.30 -11.03 7.17
C PHE A 48 15.66 -10.34 7.28
N HIS A 49 16.45 -10.43 6.21
CA HIS A 49 17.71 -9.69 6.10
C HIS A 49 17.44 -8.18 6.12
N GLN A 50 18.21 -7.43 6.91
CA GLN A 50 17.98 -6.00 7.13
C GLN A 50 17.98 -5.19 5.83
N GLN A 51 18.86 -5.54 4.88
CA GLN A 51 18.90 -4.89 3.56
C GLN A 51 17.59 -5.06 2.78
N LYS A 52 16.94 -6.23 2.86
CA LYS A 52 15.67 -6.48 2.19
C LYS A 52 14.56 -5.62 2.78
N ILE A 53 14.54 -5.47 4.11
CA ILE A 53 13.59 -4.59 4.81
C ILE A 53 13.80 -3.13 4.41
N ALA A 54 15.07 -2.67 4.42
CA ALA A 54 15.41 -1.31 4.01
C ALA A 54 14.98 -1.04 2.56
N PHE A 55 15.25 -1.96 1.65
CA PHE A 55 14.82 -1.87 0.26
C PHE A 55 13.31 -1.73 0.13
N HIS A 56 12.52 -2.61 0.78
CA HIS A 56 11.05 -2.51 0.75
C HIS A 56 10.54 -1.15 1.23
N ARG A 57 11.11 -0.60 2.30
CA ARG A 57 10.73 0.71 2.83
C ARG A 57 11.06 1.86 1.88
N VAL A 58 12.27 1.86 1.32
CA VAL A 58 12.70 2.87 0.34
C VAL A 58 11.83 2.81 -0.91
N THR A 59 11.50 1.60 -1.40
CA THR A 59 10.58 1.45 -2.54
C THR A 59 9.20 2.00 -2.21
N MET A 60 8.60 1.69 -1.05
CA MET A 60 7.31 2.29 -0.68
C MET A 60 7.39 3.82 -0.61
N LYS A 61 8.44 4.38 0.00
CA LYS A 61 8.64 5.84 0.06
C LYS A 61 8.78 6.50 -1.30
N PHE A 62 9.39 5.82 -2.28
CA PHE A 62 9.46 6.33 -3.64
C PHE A 62 8.08 6.46 -4.32
N TYR A 63 7.15 5.56 -3.99
CA TYR A 63 5.78 5.58 -4.53
C TYR A 63 4.79 6.40 -3.69
N GLU A 64 5.15 6.79 -2.47
CA GLU A 64 4.40 7.74 -1.64
C GLU A 64 4.62 9.17 -2.19
N LYS A 65 3.73 9.60 -3.10
CA LYS A 65 3.67 10.97 -3.63
C LYS A 65 2.35 11.62 -3.29
#